data_AF-A0A923PEZ3-F1
#
_entry.id   AF-A0A923PEZ3-F1
#
_cell.length_a   1.000
_cell.length_b   1.000
_cell.length_c   1.000
_cell.angle_alpha   90.00
_cell.angle_beta   90.00
_cell.angle_gamma   90.00
#
_symmetry.space_group_name_H-M   'P 1'
#
loop_
_entity.id
_entity.type
_entity.pdbx_description
1 polymer ?
#
loop_
_entity_poly.entity_id
_entity_poly.type
_entity_poly.pdbx_seq_one_letter_code
_entity_poly.pdbx_strand_id
1 'polypeptide(L)'
;MAIWQFQLVVIPKKGILEKFGHVPEKLQIDYKEREEYYYLKEENLIEEEDKFTDALIQDWWSSTEIQPMEIIHQIDKNVRRSDFGRDSSVNWKFYSSKVDNDASMSINKETGKIENIRFRADLREENFKFLRAMIGLADKYEWLLMDMQGNLANPDMKQIGRLIKSSNSYKFLKDPIAFLTDIGDGKLEIE
;
A
#
# COMPACT_ATOMS: atom_id res chain seq x y z
N MET A 1 3.36 -7.93 -12.22
CA MET A 1 2.81 -7.97 -10.85
C MET A 1 2.13 -9.33 -10.64
N ALA A 2 2.19 -9.92 -9.44
CA ALA A 2 1.52 -11.21 -9.21
C ALA A 2 0.01 -10.97 -8.98
N ILE A 3 -0.83 -11.43 -9.89
CA ILE A 3 -2.26 -11.03 -9.94
C ILE A 3 -3.05 -11.39 -8.68
N TRP A 4 -2.63 -12.39 -7.91
CA TRP A 4 -3.24 -12.83 -6.65
C TRP A 4 -2.82 -12.02 -5.41
N GLN A 5 -1.88 -11.09 -5.54
CA GLN A 5 -1.46 -10.21 -4.45
C GLN A 5 -2.35 -8.96 -4.39
N PHE A 6 -2.94 -8.70 -3.22
CA PHE A 6 -3.70 -7.49 -2.96
C PHE A 6 -2.83 -6.44 -2.24
N GLN A 7 -2.68 -5.26 -2.85
CA GLN A 7 -1.86 -4.18 -2.31
C GLN A 7 -2.66 -3.24 -1.42
N LEU A 8 -2.09 -2.88 -0.28
CA LEU A 8 -2.61 -1.86 0.64
C LEU A 8 -1.49 -0.89 1.03
N VAL A 9 -1.87 0.38 1.17
CA VAL A 9 -1.03 1.45 1.72
C VAL A 9 -1.50 1.75 3.13
N VAL A 10 -0.55 1.91 4.05
CA VAL A 10 -0.82 2.26 5.44
C VAL A 10 -0.80 3.77 5.60
N ILE A 11 -1.87 4.32 6.16
CA ILE A 11 -2.05 5.75 6.32
C ILE A 11 -2.30 6.05 7.80
N PRO A 12 -1.46 6.86 8.48
CA PRO A 12 -1.71 7.23 9.86
C PRO A 12 -2.97 8.10 9.94
N LYS A 13 -3.95 7.70 10.79
CA LYS A 13 -5.21 8.43 10.92
C LYS A 13 -4.99 9.88 11.36
N LYS A 14 -3.95 10.15 12.15
CA LYS A 14 -3.54 11.49 12.57
C LYS A 14 -3.31 12.42 11.38
N GLY A 15 -2.53 12.01 10.38
CA GLY A 15 -2.24 12.84 9.19
C GLY A 15 -3.49 13.14 8.36
N ILE A 16 -4.44 12.19 8.31
CA ILE A 16 -5.74 12.39 7.66
C ILE A 16 -6.59 13.43 8.40
N LEU A 17 -6.68 13.30 9.72
CA LEU A 17 -7.45 14.22 10.55
C LEU A 17 -6.87 15.63 10.54
N GLU A 18 -5.55 15.79 10.49
CA GLU A 18 -4.94 17.11 10.38
C GLU A 18 -5.19 17.78 9.02
N LYS A 19 -5.15 17.00 7.92
CA LYS A 19 -5.39 17.55 6.58
C LYS A 19 -6.88 17.88 6.35
N PHE A 20 -7.80 17.04 6.82
CA PHE A 20 -9.22 17.13 6.45
C PHE A 20 -10.18 17.42 7.61
N GLY A 21 -9.74 17.33 8.87
CA GLY A 21 -10.60 17.43 10.06
C GLY A 21 -11.51 16.22 10.30
N HIS A 22 -11.55 15.26 9.37
CA HIS A 22 -12.35 14.04 9.41
C HIS A 22 -11.68 12.95 8.57
N VAL A 23 -12.16 11.70 8.67
CA VAL A 23 -11.70 10.61 7.82
C VAL A 23 -12.65 10.48 6.62
N PRO A 24 -12.22 10.81 5.38
CA PRO A 24 -13.03 10.58 4.20
C PRO A 24 -13.12 9.08 3.88
N GLU A 25 -14.12 8.66 3.12
CA GLU A 25 -14.23 7.26 2.67
C GLU A 25 -13.20 6.92 1.59
N LYS A 26 -12.76 7.92 0.82
CA LYS A 26 -11.87 7.76 -0.32
C LYS A 26 -10.92 8.94 -0.45
N LEU A 27 -9.66 8.66 -0.76
CA LEU A 27 -8.66 9.65 -1.13
C LEU A 27 -8.47 9.64 -2.65
N GLN A 28 -8.21 10.82 -3.22
CA GLN A 28 -7.99 10.95 -4.66
C GLN A 28 -6.60 10.43 -5.03
N ILE A 29 -6.56 9.55 -6.02
CA ILE A 29 -5.34 9.08 -6.68
C ILE A 29 -5.47 9.45 -8.15
N ASP A 30 -4.58 10.32 -8.65
CA ASP A 30 -4.55 10.71 -10.06
C ASP A 30 -3.44 9.93 -10.77
N TYR A 31 -3.80 8.78 -11.33
CA TYR A 31 -2.84 7.94 -12.04
C TYR A 31 -2.32 8.59 -13.31
N LYS A 32 -3.16 9.37 -14.00
CA LYS A 32 -2.80 10.01 -15.26
C LYS A 32 -1.80 11.13 -15.02
N GLU A 33 -2.10 12.04 -14.11
CA GLU A 33 -1.19 13.14 -13.78
C GLU A 33 0.10 12.62 -13.13
N ARG A 34 0.03 11.54 -12.32
CA ARG A 34 1.23 10.89 -11.80
C ARG A 34 2.14 10.35 -12.91
N GLU A 35 1.57 9.67 -13.89
CA GLU A 35 2.32 9.11 -15.02
C GLU A 35 2.97 10.23 -15.84
N GLU A 36 2.21 11.28 -16.15
CA GLU A 36 2.71 12.46 -16.84
C GLU A 36 3.84 13.14 -16.03
N TYR A 37 3.65 13.34 -14.73
CA TYR A 37 4.66 13.90 -13.84
C TYR A 37 5.95 13.07 -13.83
N TYR A 38 5.83 11.74 -13.79
CA TYR A 38 6.99 10.84 -13.83
C TYR A 38 7.79 11.02 -15.13
N TYR A 39 7.13 11.04 -16.28
CA TYR A 39 7.79 11.21 -17.58
C TYR A 39 8.41 12.60 -17.74
N LEU A 40 7.69 13.66 -17.36
CA LEU A 40 8.23 15.02 -17.39
C LEU A 40 9.46 15.15 -16.48
N LYS A 41 9.46 14.51 -15.32
CA LYS A 41 10.62 14.49 -14.41
C LYS A 41 11.81 13.73 -15.00
N GLU A 42 11.56 12.57 -15.61
CA GLU A 42 12.61 11.76 -16.25
C GLU A 42 13.29 12.52 -17.41
N GLU A 43 12.52 13.32 -18.14
CA GLU A 43 13.00 14.18 -19.23
C GLU A 43 13.58 15.53 -18.76
N ASN A 44 13.61 15.80 -17.45
CA ASN A 44 14.00 17.09 -16.85
C ASN A 44 13.21 18.29 -17.42
N LEU A 45 11.92 18.09 -17.68
CA LEU A 45 11.00 19.12 -18.21
C LEU A 45 10.21 19.85 -17.11
N ILE A 46 10.35 19.42 -15.87
CA ILE A 46 9.76 20.03 -14.67
C ILE A 46 10.81 20.14 -13.57
N GLU A 47 10.69 21.16 -12.74
CA GLU A 47 11.61 21.44 -11.64
C GLU A 47 11.10 20.81 -10.34
N GLU A 48 11.94 20.73 -9.30
CA GLU A 48 11.51 20.21 -7.98
C GLU A 48 10.37 21.03 -7.35
N GLU A 49 10.18 22.27 -7.79
CA GLU A 49 9.11 23.16 -7.34
C GLU A 49 7.75 22.85 -7.97
N ASP A 50 7.72 22.13 -9.10
CA ASP A 50 6.50 21.63 -9.72
C ASP A 50 5.99 20.47 -8.85
N LYS A 51 5.12 20.79 -7.90
CA LYS A 51 4.61 19.82 -6.93
C LYS A 51 3.34 19.13 -7.46
N PHE A 52 3.49 17.89 -7.89
CA PHE A 52 2.36 16.97 -7.97
C PHE A 52 2.10 16.34 -6.59
N THR A 53 0.84 16.29 -6.17
CA THR A 53 0.47 15.61 -4.92
C THR A 53 -0.86 14.91 -5.06
N ASP A 54 -0.91 13.68 -4.56
CA ASP A 54 -2.13 12.92 -4.41
C ASP A 54 -1.98 11.95 -3.22
N ALA A 55 -2.93 11.03 -3.04
CA ALA A 55 -2.94 10.18 -1.86
C ALA A 55 -1.72 9.27 -1.69
N LEU A 56 -0.99 8.89 -2.75
CA LEU A 56 0.19 8.02 -2.61
C LEU A 56 1.48 8.79 -2.33
N ILE A 57 1.53 10.08 -2.67
CA ILE A 57 2.74 10.93 -2.54
C ILE A 57 2.62 11.90 -1.35
N GLN A 58 1.40 12.26 -0.95
CA GLN A 58 1.16 13.09 0.22
C GLN A 58 1.88 12.54 1.46
N ASP A 59 2.62 13.43 2.13
CA ASP A 59 3.26 13.10 3.39
C ASP A 59 2.22 13.05 4.52
N TRP A 60 1.68 11.86 4.73
CA TRP A 60 0.75 11.57 5.82
C TRP A 60 1.45 11.38 7.18
N TRP A 61 2.75 11.11 7.16
CA TRP A 61 3.52 10.68 8.33
C TRP A 61 4.24 11.84 9.04
N SER A 62 4.35 13.00 8.39
CA SER A 62 4.99 14.23 8.89
C SER A 62 4.66 14.58 10.35
N SER A 63 3.41 14.43 10.76
CA SER A 63 2.94 14.75 12.11
C SER A 63 2.96 13.59 13.09
N THR A 64 3.39 12.42 12.66
CA THR A 64 3.57 11.26 13.55
C THR A 64 4.92 11.37 14.27
N GLU A 65 4.91 11.00 15.55
CA GLU A 65 6.13 10.89 16.37
C GLU A 65 6.64 9.43 16.42
N ILE A 66 6.03 8.55 15.62
CA ILE A 66 6.34 7.12 15.60
C ILE A 66 7.74 6.94 15.00
N GLN A 67 8.62 6.29 15.75
CA GLN A 67 9.97 5.99 15.31
C GLN A 67 9.96 4.81 14.32
N PRO A 68 10.58 4.91 13.13
CA PRO A 68 10.61 3.81 12.16
C PRO A 68 11.09 2.48 12.76
N MET A 69 12.08 2.53 13.66
CA MET A 69 12.63 1.34 14.34
C MET A 69 11.61 0.58 15.17
N GLU A 70 10.62 1.28 15.76
CA GLU A 70 9.56 0.62 16.50
C GLU A 70 8.72 -0.25 15.56
N ILE A 71 8.32 0.32 14.41
CA ILE A 71 7.48 -0.38 13.43
C ILE A 71 8.24 -1.52 12.78
N ILE A 72 9.51 -1.30 12.43
CA ILE A 72 10.40 -2.34 11.92
C ILE A 72 10.41 -3.55 12.86
N HIS A 73 10.61 -3.30 14.16
CA HIS A 73 10.65 -4.38 15.15
C HIS A 73 9.33 -5.14 15.26
N GLN A 74 8.17 -4.48 15.07
CA GLN A 74 6.89 -5.18 15.08
C GLN A 74 6.66 -6.03 13.83
N ILE A 75 7.05 -5.54 12.64
CA ILE A 75 6.92 -6.30 11.40
C ILE A 75 7.89 -7.50 11.41
N ASP A 76 9.11 -7.32 11.91
CA ASP A 76 10.13 -8.38 12.04
C ASP A 76 9.66 -9.59 12.87
N LYS A 77 8.72 -9.41 13.80
CA LYS A 77 8.13 -10.52 14.58
C LYS A 77 7.28 -11.47 13.73
N ASN A 78 6.74 -10.95 12.62
CA ASN A 78 5.75 -11.65 11.80
C ASN A 78 6.33 -12.05 10.43
N VAL A 79 7.33 -11.32 9.95
CA VAL A 79 7.80 -11.41 8.56
C VAL A 79 9.31 -11.26 8.52
N ARG A 80 9.98 -12.10 7.71
CA ARG A 80 11.42 -12.01 7.50
C ARG A 80 11.76 -10.81 6.60
N ARG A 81 12.86 -10.13 6.90
CA ARG A 81 13.43 -9.09 6.03
C ARG A 81 13.90 -9.67 4.70
N SER A 82 13.78 -8.88 3.65
CA SER A 82 14.33 -9.14 2.32
C SER A 82 15.80 -8.71 2.27
N ASP A 83 16.59 -9.37 1.41
CA ASP A 83 18.01 -9.05 1.22
C ASP A 83 18.25 -7.85 0.27
N PHE A 84 17.19 -7.25 -0.28
CA PHE A 84 17.26 -6.15 -1.27
C PHE A 84 16.93 -4.75 -0.68
N GLY A 85 17.23 -4.50 0.59
CA GLY A 85 17.08 -3.17 1.22
C GLY A 85 18.17 -2.17 0.79
N ARG A 86 17.82 -0.88 0.71
CA ARG A 86 18.79 0.24 0.66
C ARG A 86 18.76 0.98 2.00
N ASP A 87 19.73 1.84 2.29
CA ASP A 87 19.81 2.54 3.58
C ASP A 87 18.55 3.33 3.98
N SER A 88 17.72 3.76 3.01
CA SER A 88 16.46 4.47 3.24
C SER A 88 15.19 3.66 2.99
N SER A 89 15.30 2.33 2.86
CA SER A 89 14.14 1.46 2.74
C SER A 89 14.33 0.11 3.42
N VAL A 90 13.32 -0.29 4.19
CA VAL A 90 13.25 -1.61 4.81
C VAL A 90 12.20 -2.42 4.07
N ASN A 91 12.60 -3.60 3.60
CA ASN A 91 11.74 -4.49 2.84
C ASN A 91 11.61 -5.82 3.57
N TRP A 92 10.40 -6.37 3.57
CA TRP A 92 10.08 -7.70 4.08
C TRP A 92 9.55 -8.56 2.96
N LYS A 93 9.98 -9.83 2.93
CA LYS A 93 9.55 -10.80 1.93
C LYS A 93 9.24 -12.11 2.63
N PHE A 94 8.01 -12.58 2.46
CA PHE A 94 7.62 -13.93 2.86
C PHE A 94 7.25 -14.70 1.60
N TYR A 95 8.22 -15.44 1.09
CA TYR A 95 8.09 -16.20 -0.14
C TYR A 95 8.23 -17.70 0.13
N SER A 96 7.31 -18.47 -0.43
CA SER A 96 7.36 -19.92 -0.55
C SER A 96 6.84 -20.32 -1.93
N SER A 97 6.88 -21.61 -2.26
CA SER A 97 6.26 -22.11 -3.49
C SER A 97 4.74 -21.89 -3.58
N LYS A 98 4.09 -21.52 -2.48
CA LYS A 98 2.62 -21.36 -2.39
C LYS A 98 2.15 -19.94 -2.12
N VAL A 99 3.00 -19.10 -1.53
CA VAL A 99 2.62 -17.80 -0.97
C VAL A 99 3.70 -16.78 -1.29
N ASP A 100 3.27 -15.60 -1.72
CA ASP A 100 4.14 -14.47 -2.01
C ASP A 100 3.62 -13.20 -1.32
N ASN A 101 4.04 -12.94 -0.07
CA ASN A 101 3.73 -11.69 0.63
C ASN A 101 4.95 -10.78 0.66
N ASP A 102 4.73 -9.47 0.69
CA ASP A 102 5.78 -8.50 0.97
C ASP A 102 5.26 -7.23 1.63
N ALA A 103 6.18 -6.52 2.29
CA ALA A 103 5.96 -5.19 2.80
C ALA A 103 7.20 -4.34 2.54
N SER A 104 7.02 -3.03 2.44
CA SER A 104 8.09 -2.07 2.33
C SER A 104 7.79 -0.83 3.15
N MET A 105 8.82 -0.26 3.76
CA MET A 105 8.77 1.03 4.41
C MET A 105 9.90 1.91 3.86
N SER A 106 9.57 3.13 3.43
CA SER A 106 10.57 4.16 3.12
C SER A 106 10.75 5.11 4.30
N ILE A 107 11.99 5.53 4.51
CA ILE A 107 12.39 6.46 5.57
C ILE A 107 13.05 7.66 4.92
N ASN A 108 12.58 8.85 5.29
CA ASN A 108 13.19 10.10 4.86
C ASN A 108 14.59 10.20 5.46
N LYS A 109 15.62 10.36 4.62
CA LYS A 109 17.02 10.39 5.08
C LYS A 109 17.36 11.63 5.91
N GLU A 110 16.66 12.74 5.69
CA GLU A 110 16.96 14.02 6.34
C GLU A 110 16.28 14.10 7.71
N THR A 111 15.02 13.69 7.79
CA THR A 111 14.21 13.78 9.01
C THR A 111 14.23 12.50 9.84
N GLY A 112 14.63 11.37 9.26
CA GLY A 112 14.54 10.05 9.89
C GLY A 112 13.12 9.56 10.12
N LYS A 113 12.10 10.23 9.57
CA LYS A 113 10.68 9.86 9.70
C LYS A 113 10.26 8.84 8.65
N ILE A 114 9.19 8.11 8.95
CA ILE A 114 8.51 7.25 7.98
C ILE A 114 7.95 8.15 6.87
N GLU A 115 8.10 7.76 5.61
CA GLU A 115 7.45 8.43 4.47
C GLU A 115 6.28 7.61 3.93
N ASN A 116 6.46 6.29 3.87
CA ASN A 116 5.45 5.39 3.33
C ASN A 116 5.61 4.00 3.96
N ILE A 117 4.49 3.34 4.23
CA ILE A 117 4.44 1.90 4.44
C ILE A 117 3.38 1.33 3.50
N ARG A 118 3.74 0.27 2.78
CA ARG A 118 2.83 -0.50 1.93
C ARG A 118 3.11 -1.99 2.06
N PHE A 119 2.11 -2.80 1.77
CA PHE A 119 2.27 -4.24 1.73
C PHE A 119 1.37 -4.89 0.69
N ARG A 120 1.75 -6.09 0.29
CA ARG A 120 1.00 -6.96 -0.62
C ARG A 120 0.76 -8.29 0.07
N ALA A 121 -0.52 -8.61 0.24
CA ALA A 121 -0.97 -9.88 0.80
C ALA A 121 -1.39 -10.83 -0.32
N ASP A 122 -0.81 -12.02 -0.35
CA ASP A 122 -1.24 -13.12 -1.21
C ASP A 122 -2.57 -13.67 -0.69
N LEU A 123 -3.63 -13.50 -1.48
CA LEU A 123 -4.98 -13.93 -1.10
C LEU A 123 -5.14 -15.46 -1.10
N ARG A 124 -4.12 -16.22 -1.51
CA ARG A 124 -4.08 -17.68 -1.42
C ARG A 124 -3.49 -18.17 -0.10
N GLU A 125 -2.92 -17.27 0.71
CA GLU A 125 -2.33 -17.63 2.00
C GLU A 125 -3.40 -18.22 2.94
N GLU A 126 -3.11 -19.40 3.49
CA GLU A 126 -4.00 -20.06 4.43
C GLU A 126 -4.25 -19.17 5.67
N ASN A 127 -5.52 -18.96 5.99
CA ASN A 127 -5.99 -18.14 7.12
C ASN A 127 -5.58 -16.66 7.07
N PHE A 128 -4.95 -16.18 5.99
CA PHE A 128 -4.50 -14.80 5.83
C PHE A 128 -3.60 -14.31 6.98
N LYS A 129 -2.66 -15.16 7.44
CA LYS A 129 -1.77 -14.87 8.59
C LYS A 129 -1.04 -13.54 8.45
N PHE A 130 -0.44 -13.27 7.30
CA PHE A 130 0.28 -12.03 7.02
C PHE A 130 -0.66 -10.82 7.04
N LEU A 131 -1.79 -10.90 6.32
CA LEU A 131 -2.77 -9.81 6.28
C LEU A 131 -3.31 -9.49 7.68
N ARG A 132 -3.63 -10.51 8.48
CA ARG A 132 -4.11 -10.34 9.86
C ARG A 132 -3.06 -9.70 10.76
N ALA A 133 -1.79 -10.06 10.60
CA ALA A 133 -0.70 -9.42 11.34
C ALA A 133 -0.60 -7.93 11.00
N MET A 134 -0.63 -7.58 9.71
CA MET A 134 -0.58 -6.17 9.27
C MET A 134 -1.81 -5.38 9.72
N ILE A 135 -3.00 -5.97 9.68
CA ILE A 135 -4.23 -5.37 10.23
C ILE A 135 -4.09 -5.14 11.73
N GLY A 136 -3.55 -6.09 12.49
CA GLY A 136 -3.32 -5.93 13.93
C GLY A 136 -2.34 -4.81 14.27
N LEU A 137 -1.31 -4.59 13.42
CA LEU A 137 -0.43 -3.43 13.56
C LEU A 137 -1.17 -2.13 13.27
N ALA A 138 -1.96 -2.10 12.20
CA ALA A 138 -2.74 -0.91 11.86
C ALA A 138 -3.75 -0.54 12.96
N ASP A 139 -4.41 -1.51 13.59
CA ASP A 139 -5.28 -1.26 14.74
C ASP A 139 -4.50 -0.71 15.94
N LYS A 140 -3.38 -1.35 16.29
CA LYS A 140 -2.52 -0.94 17.41
C LYS A 140 -2.03 0.51 17.31
N TYR A 141 -1.69 0.96 16.11
CA TYR A 141 -1.09 2.28 15.87
C TYR A 141 -2.08 3.31 15.30
N GLU A 142 -3.39 3.01 15.33
CA GLU A 142 -4.46 3.87 14.81
C GLU A 142 -4.23 4.28 13.35
N TRP A 143 -3.88 3.31 12.51
CA TRP A 143 -3.73 3.49 11.06
C TRP A 143 -5.00 3.08 10.32
N LEU A 144 -5.19 3.69 9.16
CA LEU A 144 -6.11 3.27 8.13
C LEU A 144 -5.35 2.48 7.05
N LEU A 145 -6.09 1.67 6.31
CA LEU A 145 -5.57 0.91 5.17
C LEU A 145 -6.29 1.40 3.92
N MET A 146 -5.52 1.73 2.89
CA MET A 146 -6.01 2.25 1.62
C MET A 146 -5.70 1.27 0.48
N ASP A 147 -6.67 0.97 -0.37
CA ASP A 147 -6.42 0.23 -1.62
C ASP A 147 -5.86 1.15 -2.72
N MET A 148 -5.50 0.55 -3.86
CA MET A 148 -4.95 1.30 -4.99
C MET A 148 -6.01 2.14 -5.73
N GLN A 149 -7.29 2.02 -5.39
CA GLN A 149 -8.33 2.92 -5.88
C GLN A 149 -8.54 4.12 -4.94
N GLY A 150 -7.84 4.17 -3.80
CA GLY A 150 -7.93 5.23 -2.81
C GLY A 150 -8.99 5.01 -1.74
N ASN A 151 -9.69 3.87 -1.74
CA ASN A 151 -10.72 3.59 -0.74
C ASN A 151 -10.07 3.30 0.61
N LEU A 152 -10.52 4.00 1.66
CA LEU A 152 -10.03 3.85 3.01
C LEU A 152 -10.87 2.83 3.79
N ALA A 153 -10.19 2.03 4.59
CA ALA A 153 -10.80 1.10 5.52
C ALA A 153 -10.14 1.20 6.90
N ASN A 154 -10.97 1.01 7.94
CA ASN A 154 -10.44 0.75 9.27
C ASN A 154 -9.76 -0.63 9.30
N PRO A 155 -8.83 -0.86 10.23
CA PRO A 155 -8.08 -2.10 10.36
C PRO A 155 -8.94 -3.24 10.94
N ASP A 156 -9.92 -3.67 10.17
CA ASP A 156 -10.84 -4.75 10.47
C ASP A 156 -11.02 -5.66 9.25
N MET A 157 -11.04 -6.97 9.48
CA MET A 157 -11.17 -7.98 8.42
C MET A 157 -12.44 -7.82 7.58
N LYS A 158 -13.55 -7.35 8.15
CA LYS A 158 -14.79 -7.15 7.39
C LYS A 158 -14.65 -5.96 6.44
N GLN A 159 -14.05 -4.85 6.87
CA GLN A 159 -13.81 -3.70 5.98
C GLN A 159 -12.79 -4.02 4.89
N ILE A 160 -11.66 -4.64 5.25
CA ILE A 160 -10.63 -5.05 4.28
C ILE A 160 -11.17 -6.10 3.31
N GLY A 161 -12.02 -7.02 3.78
CA GLY A 161 -12.71 -7.98 2.92
C GLY A 161 -13.61 -7.35 1.87
N ARG A 162 -14.15 -6.13 2.10
CA ARG A 162 -14.89 -5.38 1.07
C ARG A 162 -13.96 -4.87 -0.01
N LEU A 163 -12.82 -4.30 0.36
CA LEU A 163 -11.81 -3.83 -0.60
C LEU A 163 -11.25 -4.98 -1.45
N ILE A 164 -10.98 -6.12 -0.80
CA ILE A 164 -10.53 -7.34 -1.51
C ILE A 164 -11.57 -7.76 -2.54
N LYS A 165 -12.86 -7.81 -2.20
CA LYS A 165 -13.93 -8.27 -3.10
C LYS A 165 -14.10 -7.41 -4.35
N SER A 166 -13.75 -6.12 -4.29
CA SER A 166 -13.74 -5.22 -5.45
C SER A 166 -12.47 -5.30 -6.28
N SER A 167 -11.39 -5.88 -5.75
CA SER A 167 -10.07 -5.92 -6.39
C SER A 167 -10.00 -6.89 -7.59
N ASN A 168 -9.09 -6.58 -8.51
CA ASN A 168 -8.77 -7.47 -9.63
C ASN A 168 -8.19 -8.82 -9.16
N SER A 169 -7.45 -8.83 -8.04
CA SER A 169 -6.92 -10.06 -7.44
C SER A 169 -8.02 -11.03 -7.03
N TYR A 170 -9.10 -10.53 -6.44
CA TYR A 170 -10.25 -11.37 -6.10
C TYR A 170 -11.02 -11.84 -7.32
N LYS A 171 -11.22 -10.95 -8.32
CA LYS A 171 -11.86 -11.34 -9.60
C LYS A 171 -11.12 -12.49 -10.27
N PHE A 172 -9.79 -12.37 -10.37
CA PHE A 172 -8.93 -13.43 -10.91
C PHE A 172 -9.05 -14.74 -10.12
N LEU A 173 -9.01 -14.70 -8.78
CA LEU A 173 -9.10 -15.91 -7.97
C LEU A 173 -10.49 -16.57 -8.02
N LYS A 174 -11.54 -15.79 -8.25
CA LYS A 174 -12.92 -16.28 -8.33
C LYS A 174 -13.20 -16.97 -9.67
N ASP A 175 -12.78 -16.36 -10.78
CA ASP A 175 -12.94 -16.91 -12.13
C ASP A 175 -11.81 -16.43 -13.04
N PRO A 176 -10.70 -17.20 -13.14
CA PRO A 176 -9.55 -16.81 -13.94
C PRO A 176 -9.86 -16.70 -15.44
N ILE A 177 -10.76 -17.54 -15.96
CA ILE A 177 -11.07 -17.56 -17.40
C ILE A 177 -11.85 -16.30 -17.75
N ALA A 178 -12.93 -16.00 -17.01
CA ALA A 178 -13.70 -14.78 -17.23
C ALA A 178 -12.84 -13.52 -17.07
N PHE A 179 -11.98 -13.48 -16.05
CA PHE A 179 -11.07 -12.35 -15.84
C PHE A 179 -10.13 -12.12 -17.04
N LEU A 180 -9.52 -13.19 -17.59
CA LEU A 180 -8.64 -13.08 -18.74
C LEU A 180 -9.41 -12.71 -20.02
N THR A 181 -10.63 -13.21 -20.20
CA THR A 181 -11.51 -12.79 -21.30
C THR A 181 -11.84 -11.30 -21.22
N ASP A 182 -12.19 -10.80 -20.03
CA ASP A 182 -12.52 -9.38 -19.84
C ASP A 182 -11.31 -8.46 -20.11
N ILE A 183 -10.09 -8.90 -19.80
CA ILE A 183 -8.87 -8.18 -20.22
C ILE A 183 -8.71 -8.19 -21.74
N GLY A 184 -8.86 -9.35 -22.38
CA GLY A 184 -8.75 -9.50 -23.84
C GLY A 184 -9.77 -8.64 -24.61
N ASP A 185 -10.94 -8.44 -24.02
CA ASP A 185 -12.02 -7.61 -24.56
C ASP A 185 -11.88 -6.11 -24.21
N GLY A 186 -10.87 -5.71 -23.43
CA GLY A 186 -10.68 -4.33 -22.99
C GLY A 186 -11.71 -3.84 -21.96
N LYS A 187 -12.40 -4.75 -21.26
CA LYS A 187 -13.38 -4.42 -20.21
C LYS A 187 -12.74 -4.22 -18.84
N LEU A 188 -11.51 -4.71 -18.65
CA LEU A 188 -10.72 -4.56 -17.44
C LEU A 188 -9.31 -4.11 -17.79
N GLU A 189 -8.82 -3.14 -17.03
CA GLU A 189 -7.41 -2.76 -17.01
C GLU A 189 -6.71 -3.41 -15.82
N ILE A 190 -5.44 -3.80 -16.02
CA ILE A 190 -4.60 -4.34 -14.94
C ILE A 190 -3.82 -3.16 -14.37
N GLU A 191 -4.00 -2.91 -13.07
CA GLU A 191 -3.18 -1.97 -12.28
C GLU A 191 -1.77 -2.52 -12.01
#